data_AF-A0A494TPT5-F1
#
_entry.id   AF-A0A494TPT5-F1
#
_cell.length_a   1.000
_cell.length_b   1.000
_cell.length_c   1.000
_cell.angle_alpha   90.00
_cell.angle_beta   90.00
_cell.angle_gamma   90.00
#
_symmetry.space_group_name_H-M   'P 1'
#
loop_
_entity.id
_entity.type
_entity.pdbx_description
1 polymer ?
#
loop_
_entity_poly.entity_id
_entity_poly.type
_entity_poly.pdbx_seq_one_letter_code
_entity_poly.pdbx_strand_id
1 'polypeptide(L)'
;MKRVSSNWGSAVLVCAKCSKKIDGGFGEKGKTRLVKALKKEIGKGRKAALGIVEVKCLGVCPKNAVTVIDSRKPGEWMVVRAGTPIAQVKALLTE
;
A
#
# COMPACT_ATOMS: atom_id res chain seq x y z
N MET A 1 -7.38 0.89 -30.11
CA MET A 1 -6.97 0.70 -28.68
C MET A 1 -7.86 -0.36 -28.04
N LYS A 2 -7.28 -1.41 -27.46
CA LYS A 2 -8.05 -2.48 -26.77
C LYS A 2 -8.12 -2.18 -25.27
N ARG A 3 -9.32 -2.23 -24.68
CA ARG A 3 -9.55 -2.04 -23.24
C ARG A 3 -9.67 -3.40 -22.55
N VAL A 4 -9.11 -3.51 -21.34
CA VAL A 4 -9.20 -4.72 -20.49
C VAL A 4 -9.58 -4.28 -19.10
N SER A 5 -10.58 -4.92 -18.50
CA SER A 5 -11.01 -4.61 -17.13
C SER A 5 -9.91 -5.00 -16.12
N SER A 6 -9.60 -4.08 -15.21
CA SER A 6 -8.76 -4.36 -14.04
C SER A 6 -9.52 -5.06 -12.92
N ASN A 7 -10.85 -4.86 -12.87
CA ASN A 7 -11.76 -5.22 -11.76
C ASN A 7 -11.36 -4.59 -10.41
N TRP A 8 -10.53 -3.54 -10.41
CA TRP A 8 -10.11 -2.84 -9.21
C TRP A 8 -11.05 -1.65 -8.92
N GLY A 9 -11.41 -1.45 -7.66
CA GLY A 9 -12.12 -0.24 -7.22
C GLY A 9 -11.22 0.99 -7.21
N SER A 10 -9.95 0.82 -6.87
CA SER A 10 -8.92 1.86 -6.98
C SER A 10 -7.51 1.29 -7.04
N ALA A 11 -6.53 2.13 -7.35
CA ALA A 11 -5.11 1.80 -7.28
C ALA A 11 -4.50 2.42 -6.01
N VAL A 12 -3.71 1.62 -5.31
CA VAL A 12 -2.97 2.01 -4.11
C VAL A 12 -1.49 2.04 -4.46
N LEU A 13 -0.91 3.24 -4.50
CA LEU A 13 0.50 3.45 -4.81
C LEU A 13 1.31 3.43 -3.53
N VAL A 14 2.36 2.60 -3.48
CA VAL A 14 3.18 2.42 -2.28
C VAL A 14 4.63 2.76 -2.58
N CYS A 15 5.25 3.63 -1.78
CA CYS A 15 6.64 4.02 -1.94
C CYS A 15 7.60 2.83 -1.73
N ALA A 16 8.19 2.31 -2.82
CA ALA A 16 9.07 1.14 -2.79
C ALA A 16 10.38 1.39 -2.03
N LYS A 17 10.93 2.60 -2.13
CA LYS A 17 12.20 2.97 -1.46
C LYS A 17 12.06 2.86 0.06
N CYS A 18 10.98 3.39 0.62
CA CYS A 18 10.77 3.37 2.06
C CYS A 18 10.36 1.99 2.55
N SER A 19 9.55 1.25 1.78
CA SER A 19 9.27 -0.17 2.01
C SER A 19 10.56 -1.00 2.13
N LYS A 20 11.54 -0.76 1.23
CA LYS A 20 12.86 -1.41 1.28
C LYS A 20 13.75 -0.92 2.42
N LYS A 21 13.73 0.38 2.76
CA LYS A 21 14.56 0.93 3.86
C LYS A 21 14.15 0.43 5.24
N ILE A 22 12.85 0.28 5.49
CA ILE A 22 12.33 -0.23 6.76
C ILE A 22 12.48 -1.75 6.82
N ASP A 23 12.42 -2.40 5.66
CA ASP A 23 12.56 -3.85 5.46
C ASP A 23 11.69 -4.71 6.38
N GLY A 24 10.50 -4.23 6.71
CA GLY A 24 9.62 -4.87 7.68
C GLY A 24 8.67 -3.86 8.32
N GLY A 25 8.33 -4.11 9.58
CA GLY A 25 7.44 -3.28 10.36
C GLY A 25 5.97 -3.66 10.26
N PHE A 26 5.59 -4.64 9.44
CA PHE A 26 4.19 -5.00 9.22
C PHE A 26 3.91 -6.50 9.36
N GLY A 27 2.63 -6.84 9.49
CA GLY A 27 2.14 -8.20 9.75
C GLY A 27 2.33 -8.62 11.22
N GLU A 28 1.81 -9.79 11.58
CA GLU A 28 1.75 -10.31 12.97
C GLU A 28 3.10 -10.25 13.71
N LYS A 29 4.20 -10.56 13.03
CA LYS A 29 5.56 -10.57 13.62
C LYS A 29 6.37 -9.29 13.34
N GLY A 30 5.78 -8.28 12.68
CA GLY A 30 6.47 -7.03 12.34
C GLY A 30 7.66 -7.19 11.37
N LYS A 31 7.78 -8.33 10.68
CA LYS A 31 8.89 -8.62 9.74
C LYS A 31 8.47 -8.60 8.28
N THR A 32 7.22 -8.23 7.99
CA THR A 32 6.68 -8.22 6.62
C THR A 32 6.70 -6.80 6.08
N ARG A 33 7.02 -6.64 4.79
CA ARG A 33 6.85 -5.36 4.10
C ARG A 33 5.38 -5.04 3.90
N LEU A 34 5.04 -3.74 3.91
CA LEU A 34 3.66 -3.25 3.82
C LEU A 34 2.88 -3.87 2.65
N VAL A 35 3.47 -3.87 1.45
CA VAL A 35 2.84 -4.40 0.23
C VAL A 35 2.51 -5.88 0.34
N LYS A 36 3.43 -6.67 0.91
CA LYS A 36 3.21 -8.11 1.07
C LYS A 36 2.11 -8.38 2.09
N ALA A 37 2.06 -7.58 3.15
CA ALA A 37 1.04 -7.71 4.19
C ALA A 37 -0.35 -7.29 3.67
N LEU A 38 -0.46 -6.16 2.96
CA LEU A 38 -1.71 -5.72 2.33
C LEU A 38 -2.22 -6.72 1.28
N LYS A 39 -1.34 -7.26 0.44
CA LYS A 39 -1.72 -8.29 -0.55
C LYS A 39 -2.19 -9.60 0.09
N LYS A 40 -1.83 -9.89 1.34
CA LYS A 40 -2.35 -11.04 2.08
C LYS A 40 -3.83 -10.82 2.44
N GLU A 41 -4.20 -9.60 2.82
CA GLU A 41 -5.54 -9.25 3.29
C GLU A 41 -6.53 -8.87 2.18
N ILE A 42 -6.04 -8.32 1.06
CA ILE A 42 -6.88 -7.75 -0.02
C ILE A 42 -6.85 -8.64 -1.29
N GLY A 43 -5.92 -9.57 -1.37
CA GLY A 43 -5.69 -10.42 -2.54
C GLY A 43 -4.65 -9.86 -3.51
N LYS A 44 -4.54 -10.50 -4.69
CA LYS A 44 -3.51 -10.22 -5.70
C LYS A 44 -4.10 -10.13 -7.11
N GLY A 45 -3.47 -9.31 -7.95
CA GLY A 45 -3.82 -9.19 -9.37
C GLY A 45 -5.24 -8.70 -9.59
N ARG A 46 -5.87 -9.08 -10.72
CA ARG A 46 -7.24 -8.66 -11.09
C ARG A 46 -8.36 -9.26 -10.22
N LYS A 47 -8.02 -10.15 -9.28
CA LYS A 47 -8.98 -10.72 -8.33
C LYS A 47 -9.02 -9.94 -7.01
N ALA A 48 -8.09 -9.01 -6.80
CA ALA A 48 -8.06 -8.14 -5.63
C ALA A 48 -9.07 -7.01 -5.78
N ALA A 49 -9.67 -6.57 -4.66
CA ALA A 49 -10.53 -5.39 -4.66
C ALA A 49 -9.76 -4.09 -4.98
N LEU A 50 -8.48 -4.04 -4.62
CA LEU A 50 -7.60 -2.89 -4.82
C LEU A 50 -6.32 -3.28 -5.56
N GLY A 51 -5.85 -2.39 -6.43
CA GLY A 51 -4.60 -2.53 -7.15
C GLY A 51 -3.41 -2.01 -6.37
N ILE A 52 -2.71 -2.88 -5.64
CA ILE A 52 -1.51 -2.48 -4.87
C ILE A 52 -0.27 -2.47 -5.79
N VAL A 53 0.23 -1.27 -6.07
CA VAL A 53 1.33 -1.00 -7.00
C VAL A 53 2.48 -0.31 -6.26
N GLU A 54 3.69 -0.83 -6.42
CA GLU A 54 4.89 -0.16 -5.91
C GLU A 54 5.36 0.91 -6.89
N VAL A 55 5.65 2.10 -6.38
CA VAL A 55 6.15 3.24 -7.15
C VAL A 55 7.52 3.67 -6.65
N LYS A 56 8.21 4.50 -7.45
CA LYS A 56 9.47 5.12 -7.05
C LYS A 56 9.29 6.02 -5.82
N CYS A 57 10.41 6.47 -5.26
CA CYS A 57 10.43 7.33 -4.08
C CYS A 57 9.57 8.58 -4.26
N LEU A 58 8.69 8.84 -3.30
CA LEU A 58 7.81 10.01 -3.26
C LEU A 58 8.43 11.23 -2.54
N GLY A 59 9.57 11.05 -1.86
CA GLY A 59 10.36 12.16 -1.30
C GLY A 59 9.88 12.71 0.05
N VAL A 60 8.69 12.34 0.51
CA VAL A 60 8.05 12.95 1.70
C VAL A 60 8.02 12.06 2.95
N CYS A 61 8.49 10.82 2.87
CA CYS A 61 8.36 9.87 3.98
C CYS A 61 9.28 10.24 5.16
N PRO A 62 8.77 10.32 6.40
CA PRO A 62 9.61 10.39 7.59
C PRO A 62 10.29 9.04 7.88
N LYS A 63 11.21 9.02 8.86
CA LYS A 63 11.86 7.78 9.32
C LYS A 63 10.82 6.74 9.77
N ASN A 64 11.10 5.47 9.50
CA ASN A 64 10.24 4.34 9.87
C ASN A 64 8.79 4.46 9.36
N ALA A 65 8.57 5.10 8.20
CA ALA A 65 7.26 5.17 7.57
C ALA A 65 7.29 4.98 6.05
N VAL A 66 6.17 4.50 5.50
CA VAL A 66 5.93 4.33 4.07
C VAL A 66 4.78 5.21 3.65
N THR A 67 4.99 6.06 2.64
CA THR A 67 3.88 6.82 2.04
C THR A 67 3.06 5.93 1.11
N VAL A 68 1.74 6.07 1.23
CA VAL A 68 0.72 5.39 0.46
C VAL A 68 -0.22 6.43 -0.13
N ILE A 69 -0.59 6.26 -1.40
CA ILE A 69 -1.56 7.12 -2.10
C ILE A 69 -2.71 6.24 -2.57
N ASP A 70 -3.94 6.63 -2.26
CA ASP A 70 -5.13 6.06 -2.87
C ASP A 70 -5.53 6.88 -4.08
N SER A 71 -5.68 6.25 -5.24
CA SER A 71 -6.07 6.93 -6.48
C SER A 71 -7.47 7.57 -6.40
N ARG A 72 -8.30 7.20 -5.42
CA ARG A 72 -9.59 7.86 -5.15
C ARG A 72 -9.42 9.25 -4.53
N LYS A 73 -8.33 9.46 -3.78
CA LYS A 73 -8.03 10.69 -3.03
C LYS A 73 -6.58 11.13 -3.28
N PRO A 74 -6.19 11.46 -4.52
CA PRO A 74 -4.78 11.69 -4.87
C PRO A 74 -4.15 12.93 -4.20
N GLY A 75 -4.97 13.86 -3.69
CA GLY A 75 -4.52 15.03 -2.93
C GLY A 75 -4.15 14.72 -1.47
N GLU A 76 -4.48 13.53 -0.97
CA GLU A 76 -4.24 13.12 0.42
C GLU A 76 -3.27 11.94 0.45
N TRP A 77 -2.07 12.19 0.98
CA TRP A 77 -1.01 11.18 1.02
C TRP A 77 -0.89 10.65 2.44
N MET A 78 -1.10 9.35 2.59
CA MET A 78 -1.06 8.71 3.90
C MET A 78 0.36 8.30 4.24
N VAL A 79 0.79 8.59 5.47
CA VAL A 79 2.08 8.16 6.01
C VAL A 79 1.85 7.02 6.99
N VAL A 80 2.18 5.80 6.57
CA VAL A 80 1.99 4.60 7.37
C VAL A 80 3.26 4.27 8.12
N ARG A 81 3.26 4.39 9.45
CA ARG A 81 4.42 4.04 10.28
C ARG A 81 4.61 2.53 10.39
N ALA A 82 5.85 2.09 10.52
CA ALA A 82 6.17 0.72 10.94
C ALA A 82 5.47 0.44 12.29
N GLY A 83 4.90 -0.75 12.43
CA GLY A 83 4.08 -1.15 13.58
C GLY A 83 2.58 -0.87 13.40
N THR A 84 2.16 -0.10 12.40
CA THR A 84 0.74 0.15 12.14
C THR A 84 0.04 -1.19 11.81
N PRO A 85 -1.05 -1.56 12.51
CA PRO A 85 -1.82 -2.75 12.20
C PRO A 85 -2.33 -2.75 10.77
N ILE A 86 -2.13 -3.85 10.04
CA ILE A 86 -2.54 -3.93 8.62
C ILE A 86 -4.07 -3.83 8.46
N ALA A 87 -4.83 -4.31 9.44
CA ALA A 87 -6.29 -4.14 9.44
C ALA A 87 -6.68 -2.66 9.42
N GLN A 88 -5.97 -1.80 10.16
CA GLN A 88 -6.19 -0.36 10.16
C GLN A 88 -5.86 0.26 8.79
N VAL A 89 -4.71 -0.11 8.21
CA VAL A 89 -4.33 0.39 6.88
C VAL A 89 -5.33 -0.05 5.81
N LYS A 90 -5.81 -1.30 5.89
CA LYS A 90 -6.84 -1.82 4.99
C LYS A 90 -8.15 -1.03 5.12
N ALA A 91 -8.63 -0.79 6.34
CA ALA A 91 -9.87 -0.05 6.56
C ALA A 91 -9.84 1.32 5.88
N LEU A 92 -8.77 2.10 6.07
CA LEU A 92 -8.58 3.41 5.44
C LEU A 92 -8.55 3.37 3.90
N LEU A 93 -8.16 2.23 3.32
CA LEU A 93 -8.09 2.02 1.87
C LEU A 93 -9.39 1.44 1.28
N THR A 94 -10.33 1.01 2.11
CA THR A 94 -11.60 0.39 1.68
C THR A 94 -12.83 1.23 2.03
N GLU A 95 -12.70 2.20 2.92
CA GLU A 95 -13.66 3.30 3.13
C GLU A 95 -13.65 4.27 1.93
#